data_AF-A0A952EAN3-F1
#
_entry.id   AF-A0A952EAN3-F1
#
_cell.length_a   1.000
_cell.length_b   1.000
_cell.length_c   1.000
_cell.angle_alpha   90.00
_cell.angle_beta   90.00
_cell.angle_gamma   90.00
#
_symmetry.space_group_name_H-M   'P 1'
#
loop_
_entity.id
_entity.type
_entity.pdbx_description
1 polymer ?
#
loop_
_entity_poly.entity_id
_entity_poly.type
_entity_poly.pdbx_seq_one_letter_code
_entity_poly.pdbx_strand_id
1 'polypeptide(L)'
;MVNGVRQKYIDIIDKLVKDFWSSNRGDLKQDEAATSQELVSRGLFNTTLLAGNLIGLNKKYLQKLVQEVIGRLEKDYPHLPPRKFKHQVLKAIEAEYLNLGNKVTRWLQESQQLSEHNQFQKSVTTYMTEAKKSVENKFDLWTERWNSKKGWWCDPKWISIIVTILLAVIGWWRISSKSESVISSTSGKFSPSIVAGPNSGTNR
;
A
#
# COMPACT_ATOMS: atom_id res chain seq x y z
N MET A 1 21.77 -6.42 -15.89
CA MET A 1 20.86 -6.67 -14.74
C MET A 1 20.01 -5.45 -14.31
N VAL A 2 20.35 -4.19 -14.64
CA VAL A 2 19.60 -2.99 -14.21
C VAL A 2 18.20 -2.85 -14.85
N ASN A 3 17.98 -3.42 -16.04
CA ASN A 3 16.70 -3.30 -16.76
C ASN A 3 15.55 -4.09 -16.12
N GLY A 4 15.81 -5.26 -15.52
CA GLY A 4 14.76 -6.11 -14.96
C GLY A 4 14.06 -5.51 -13.74
N VAL A 5 14.82 -4.81 -12.90
CA VAL A 5 14.26 -4.16 -11.69
C VAL A 5 13.40 -2.95 -12.06
N ARG A 6 13.81 -2.16 -13.07
CA ARG A 6 13.00 -1.04 -13.58
C ARG A 6 11.71 -1.54 -14.22
N GLN A 7 11.77 -2.64 -14.98
CA GLN A 7 10.60 -3.22 -15.63
C GLN A 7 9.55 -3.66 -14.60
N LYS A 8 9.98 -4.30 -13.51
CA LYS A 8 9.06 -4.74 -12.43
C LYS A 8 8.23 -3.59 -11.85
N TYR A 9 8.80 -2.39 -11.69
CA TYR A 9 8.04 -1.22 -11.19
C TYR A 9 7.01 -0.71 -12.20
N ILE A 10 7.35 -0.77 -13.50
CA ILE A 10 6.43 -0.42 -14.59
C ILE A 10 5.27 -1.40 -14.59
N ASP A 11 5.56 -2.71 -14.53
CA ASP A 11 4.54 -3.76 -14.56
C ASP A 11 3.56 -3.64 -13.37
N ILE A 12 4.06 -3.27 -12.18
CA ILE A 12 3.20 -3.02 -11.01
C ILE A 12 2.26 -1.84 -11.27
N ILE A 13 2.77 -0.71 -11.76
CA ILE A 13 1.95 0.48 -12.01
C ILE A 13 0.93 0.20 -13.11
N ASP A 14 1.36 -0.41 -14.22
CA ASP A 14 0.49 -0.76 -15.34
C ASP A 14 -0.64 -1.68 -14.87
N LYS A 15 -0.31 -2.67 -14.02
CA LYS A 15 -1.33 -3.53 -13.40
C LYS A 15 -2.31 -2.72 -12.55
N LEU A 16 -1.84 -1.84 -11.68
CA LEU A 16 -2.72 -1.04 -10.81
C LEU A 16 -3.62 -0.10 -11.61
N VAL A 17 -3.10 0.54 -12.65
CA VAL A 17 -3.88 1.40 -13.56
C VAL A 17 -4.92 0.57 -14.30
N LYS A 18 -4.53 -0.60 -14.82
CA LYS A 18 -5.44 -1.51 -15.52
C LYS A 18 -6.55 -2.04 -14.60
N ASP A 19 -6.22 -2.40 -13.38
CA ASP A 19 -7.17 -2.87 -12.36
C ASP A 19 -8.16 -1.77 -11.96
N PHE A 20 -7.68 -0.52 -11.86
CA PHE A 20 -8.57 0.62 -11.62
C PHE A 20 -9.57 0.78 -12.77
N TRP A 21 -9.09 0.80 -14.01
CA TRP A 21 -9.96 0.99 -15.16
C TRP A 21 -10.88 -0.21 -15.41
N SER A 22 -10.46 -1.45 -15.17
CA SER A 22 -11.36 -2.60 -15.29
C SER A 22 -12.54 -2.49 -14.32
N SER A 23 -12.32 -1.92 -13.14
CA SER A 23 -13.35 -1.73 -12.12
C SER A 23 -14.22 -0.50 -12.35
N ASN A 24 -13.67 0.59 -12.89
CA ASN A 24 -14.35 1.90 -12.96
C ASN A 24 -14.79 2.31 -14.37
N ARG A 25 -14.39 1.59 -15.43
CA ARG A 25 -14.71 1.97 -16.82
C ARG A 25 -16.21 1.79 -17.13
N GLY A 26 -16.87 0.83 -16.49
CA GLY A 26 -18.33 0.69 -16.60
C GLY A 26 -19.04 1.93 -16.07
N ASP A 27 -18.73 2.29 -14.83
CA ASP A 27 -19.29 3.47 -14.14
C ASP A 27 -18.99 4.76 -14.92
N LEU A 28 -17.75 4.97 -15.38
CA LEU A 28 -17.41 6.14 -16.18
C LEU A 28 -18.27 6.24 -17.45
N LYS A 29 -18.45 5.14 -18.18
CA LYS A 29 -19.29 5.14 -19.39
C LYS A 29 -20.76 5.42 -19.07
N GLN A 30 -21.26 4.88 -17.97
CA GLN A 30 -22.62 5.12 -17.51
C GLN A 30 -22.81 6.59 -17.12
N ASP A 31 -21.88 7.17 -16.38
CA ASP A 31 -21.89 8.58 -15.98
C ASP A 31 -21.76 9.52 -17.20
N GLU A 32 -20.91 9.18 -18.18
CA GLU A 32 -20.76 9.92 -19.44
C GLU A 32 -22.08 9.90 -20.24
N ALA A 33 -22.72 8.73 -20.35
CA ALA A 33 -24.01 8.59 -21.02
C ALA A 33 -25.12 9.36 -20.30
N ALA A 34 -25.17 9.28 -18.97
CA ALA A 34 -26.14 10.01 -18.15
C ALA A 34 -25.98 11.53 -18.30
N THR A 35 -24.73 12.02 -18.23
CA THR A 35 -24.41 13.44 -18.43
C THR A 35 -24.85 13.91 -19.82
N SER A 36 -24.59 13.09 -20.85
CA SER A 36 -24.96 13.40 -22.22
C SER A 36 -26.48 13.43 -22.38
N GLN A 37 -27.18 12.41 -21.86
CA GLN A 37 -28.64 12.31 -21.95
C GLN A 37 -29.35 13.44 -21.19
N GLU A 38 -28.86 13.82 -20.00
CA GLU A 38 -29.38 14.95 -19.24
C GLU A 38 -29.30 16.23 -20.07
N LEU A 39 -28.15 16.51 -20.69
CA LEU A 39 -27.98 17.71 -21.49
C LEU A 39 -28.77 17.67 -22.80
N VAL A 40 -28.90 16.50 -23.43
CA VAL A 40 -29.79 16.30 -24.59
C VAL A 40 -31.23 16.60 -24.21
N SER A 41 -31.71 16.11 -23.07
CA SER A 41 -33.07 16.34 -22.60
C SER A 41 -33.36 17.82 -22.32
N ARG A 42 -32.33 18.63 -22.10
CA ARG A 42 -32.39 20.08 -21.92
C ARG A 42 -32.19 20.87 -23.22
N GLY A 43 -32.03 20.20 -24.36
CA GLY A 43 -31.77 20.84 -25.66
C GLY A 43 -30.33 21.33 -25.84
N LEU A 44 -29.39 20.86 -25.02
CA LEU A 44 -27.99 21.33 -24.97
C LEU A 44 -27.00 20.31 -25.59
N PHE A 45 -27.49 19.45 -26.49
CA PHE A 45 -26.76 18.27 -27.01
C PHE A 45 -25.49 18.58 -27.80
N ASN A 46 -25.33 19.82 -28.30
CA ASN A 46 -24.18 20.24 -29.10
C ASN A 46 -23.53 21.50 -28.53
N THR A 47 -23.37 21.53 -27.20
CA THR A 47 -22.90 22.71 -26.49
C THR A 47 -21.56 22.49 -25.83
N THR A 48 -20.88 23.61 -25.60
CA THR A 48 -19.60 23.71 -24.89
C THR A 48 -19.75 23.21 -23.45
N LEU A 49 -20.96 23.33 -22.91
CA LEU A 49 -21.36 22.81 -21.61
C LEU A 49 -21.26 21.27 -21.54
N LEU A 50 -21.63 20.55 -22.61
CA LEU A 50 -21.48 19.10 -22.67
C LEU A 50 -20.00 18.70 -22.59
N ALA A 51 -19.16 19.31 -23.44
CA ALA A 51 -17.72 19.07 -23.42
C ALA A 51 -17.11 19.39 -22.04
N GLY A 52 -17.49 20.53 -21.45
CA GLY A 52 -17.06 20.93 -20.11
C GLY A 52 -17.44 19.92 -19.03
N ASN A 53 -18.67 19.43 -19.03
CA ASN A 53 -19.15 18.45 -18.05
C ASN A 53 -18.45 17.10 -18.20
N LEU A 54 -18.27 16.61 -19.43
CA LEU A 54 -17.55 15.35 -19.70
C LEU A 54 -16.07 15.43 -19.29
N ILE A 55 -15.43 16.60 -19.50
CA ILE A 55 -14.08 16.87 -19.01
C ILE A 55 -14.03 16.84 -17.49
N GLY A 56 -14.97 17.52 -16.83
CA GLY A 56 -15.07 17.54 -15.36
C GLY A 56 -15.26 16.14 -14.79
N LEU A 57 -16.09 15.32 -15.41
CA LEU A 57 -16.31 13.92 -15.04
C LEU A 57 -15.03 13.10 -15.20
N ASN A 58 -14.36 13.17 -16.35
CA ASN A 58 -13.10 12.45 -16.57
C ASN A 58 -12.01 12.92 -15.60
N LYS A 59 -11.91 14.22 -15.29
CA LYS A 59 -11.01 14.75 -14.25
C LYS A 59 -11.26 14.06 -12.90
N LYS A 60 -12.52 13.91 -12.49
CA LYS A 60 -12.88 13.24 -11.22
C LYS A 60 -12.40 11.79 -11.19
N TYR A 61 -12.56 11.04 -12.27
CA TYR A 61 -12.06 9.66 -12.35
C TYR A 61 -10.53 9.58 -12.37
N LEU A 62 -9.84 10.52 -13.02
CA LEU A 62 -8.38 10.60 -12.99
C LEU A 62 -7.84 10.95 -11.59
N GLN A 63 -8.54 11.80 -10.84
CA GLN A 63 -8.20 12.06 -9.43
C GLN A 63 -8.38 10.82 -8.55
N LYS A 64 -9.44 10.03 -8.79
CA LYS A 64 -9.64 8.73 -8.12
C LYS A 64 -8.52 7.75 -8.48
N LEU A 65 -8.12 7.67 -9.75
CA LEU A 65 -6.99 6.84 -10.19
C LEU A 65 -5.71 7.18 -9.42
N VAL A 66 -5.37 8.47 -9.30
CA VAL A 66 -4.20 8.91 -8.53
C VAL A 66 -4.29 8.47 -7.07
N GLN A 67 -5.45 8.62 -6.44
CA GLN A 67 -5.69 8.20 -5.06
C GLN A 67 -5.50 6.69 -4.89
N GLU A 68 -6.11 5.90 -5.78
CA GLU A 68 -6.09 4.45 -5.72
C GLU A 68 -4.69 3.90 -5.98
N VAL A 69 -4.00 4.35 -7.04
CA VAL A 69 -2.66 3.87 -7.38
C VAL A 69 -1.68 4.15 -6.25
N ILE A 70 -1.65 5.38 -5.72
CA ILE A 70 -0.73 5.72 -4.62
C ILE A 70 -1.12 4.97 -3.34
N GLY A 71 -2.43 4.89 -3.02
CA GLY A 71 -2.91 4.18 -1.84
C GLY A 71 -2.58 2.69 -1.86
N ARG A 72 -2.76 2.02 -3.01
CA ARG A 72 -2.38 0.62 -3.19
C ARG A 72 -0.86 0.42 -3.21
N LEU A 73 -0.09 1.34 -3.80
CA LEU A 73 1.37 1.29 -3.71
C LEU A 73 1.86 1.36 -2.26
N GLU A 74 1.30 2.26 -1.46
CA GLU A 74 1.67 2.40 -0.04
C GLU A 74 1.24 1.18 0.80
N LYS A 75 0.06 0.61 0.51
CA LYS A 75 -0.52 -0.52 1.25
C LYS A 75 0.10 -1.88 0.88
N ASP A 76 0.18 -2.17 -0.42
CA ASP A 76 0.53 -3.49 -0.95
C ASP A 76 2.05 -3.63 -1.14
N TYR A 77 2.77 -2.51 -1.27
CA TYR A 77 4.22 -2.48 -1.47
C TYR A 77 4.98 -1.59 -0.47
N PRO A 78 4.74 -1.73 0.86
CA PRO A 78 5.32 -0.85 1.88
C PRO A 78 6.85 -0.98 1.99
N HIS A 79 7.41 -2.11 1.57
CA HIS A 79 8.85 -2.39 1.61
C HIS A 79 9.62 -1.72 0.46
N LEU A 80 8.94 -1.22 -0.57
CA LEU A 80 9.58 -0.60 -1.72
C LEU A 80 9.70 0.91 -1.54
N PRO A 81 10.82 1.52 -1.95
CA PRO A 81 11.04 2.95 -1.76
C PRO A 81 10.14 3.80 -2.69
N PRO A 82 9.38 4.77 -2.15
CA PRO A 82 8.44 5.60 -2.91
C PRO A 82 9.08 6.30 -4.11
N ARG A 83 10.32 6.78 -3.96
CA ARG A 83 11.09 7.49 -5.00
C ARG A 83 11.23 6.69 -6.30
N LYS A 84 11.20 5.36 -6.25
CA LYS A 84 11.33 4.51 -7.46
C LYS A 84 10.05 4.49 -8.30
N PHE A 85 8.89 4.71 -7.68
CA PHE A 85 7.60 4.74 -8.38
C PHE A 85 7.22 6.14 -8.87
N LYS A 86 7.66 7.21 -8.19
CA LYS A 86 7.25 8.61 -8.46
C LYS A 86 7.25 8.95 -9.96
N HIS A 87 8.38 8.74 -10.64
CA HIS A 87 8.51 9.05 -12.06
C HIS A 87 7.54 8.24 -12.94
N GLN A 88 7.38 6.96 -12.64
CA GLN A 88 6.55 6.07 -13.44
C GLN A 88 5.05 6.34 -13.23
N VAL A 89 4.63 6.66 -12.00
CA VAL A 89 3.26 7.09 -11.73
C VAL A 89 2.96 8.41 -12.44
N LEU A 90 3.87 9.39 -12.38
CA LEU A 90 3.70 10.65 -13.11
C LEU A 90 3.53 10.42 -14.62
N LYS A 91 4.35 9.53 -15.20
CA LYS A 91 4.26 9.17 -16.62
C LYS A 91 2.93 8.50 -16.97
N ALA A 92 2.47 7.57 -16.14
CA ALA A 92 1.18 6.89 -16.35
C ALA A 92 0.01 7.88 -16.29
N ILE A 93 0.01 8.78 -15.30
CA ILE A 93 -1.02 9.83 -15.18
C ILE A 93 -0.99 10.79 -16.37
N GLU A 94 0.20 11.21 -16.80
CA GLU A 94 0.36 12.06 -17.99
C GLU A 94 -0.22 11.40 -19.25
N ALA A 95 0.02 10.10 -19.45
CA ALA A 95 -0.55 9.36 -20.57
C ALA A 95 -2.10 9.37 -20.55
N GLU A 96 -2.71 9.26 -19.38
CA GLU A 96 -4.17 9.31 -19.25
C GLU A 96 -4.75 10.73 -19.50
N TYR A 97 -4.06 11.78 -19.07
CA TYR A 97 -4.46 13.16 -19.39
C TYR A 97 -4.29 13.49 -20.88
N LEU A 98 -3.25 12.96 -21.54
CA LEU A 98 -3.08 13.07 -22.99
C LEU A 98 -4.22 12.36 -23.73
N ASN A 99 -4.61 11.16 -23.26
CA ASN A 99 -5.76 10.44 -23.80
C ASN A 99 -7.06 11.25 -23.64
N LEU A 100 -7.26 11.90 -22.48
CA LEU A 100 -8.38 12.82 -22.29
C LEU A 100 -8.32 14.00 -23.27
N GLY A 101 -7.16 14.62 -23.50
CA GLY A 101 -6.99 15.69 -24.49
C GLY A 101 -7.39 15.26 -25.91
N ASN A 102 -7.10 14.02 -26.28
CA ASN A 102 -7.53 13.45 -27.56
C ASN A 102 -9.05 13.24 -27.62
N LYS A 103 -9.67 12.73 -26.54
CA LYS A 103 -11.13 12.60 -26.45
C LYS A 103 -11.84 13.95 -26.56
N VAL A 104 -11.32 14.98 -25.88
CA VAL A 104 -11.86 16.34 -25.94
C VAL A 104 -11.83 16.89 -27.35
N THR A 105 -10.72 16.69 -28.06
CA THR A 105 -10.61 17.12 -29.46
C THR A 105 -11.69 16.46 -30.31
N ARG A 106 -11.95 15.16 -30.10
CA ARG A 106 -13.00 14.43 -30.80
C ARG A 106 -14.40 14.97 -30.49
N TRP A 107 -14.72 15.17 -29.21
CA TRP A 107 -16.03 15.72 -28.80
C TRP A 107 -16.29 17.10 -29.39
N LEU A 108 -15.28 17.97 -29.44
CA LEU A 108 -15.42 19.31 -30.04
C LEU A 108 -15.53 19.27 -31.57
N GLN A 109 -14.91 18.30 -32.23
CA GLN A 109 -15.09 18.07 -33.67
C GLN A 109 -16.51 17.60 -33.98
N GLU A 110 -17.01 16.64 -33.21
CA GLU A 110 -18.37 16.11 -33.34
C GLU A 110 -19.42 17.21 -33.07
N SER A 111 -19.12 18.17 -32.18
CA SER A 111 -19.99 19.30 -31.90
C SER A 111 -19.82 20.51 -32.80
N GLN A 112 -18.87 20.49 -33.74
CA GLN A 112 -18.51 21.62 -34.61
C GLN A 112 -18.02 22.87 -33.83
N GLN A 113 -17.51 22.71 -32.61
CA GLN A 113 -17.07 23.80 -31.73
C GLN A 113 -15.55 23.97 -31.70
N LEU A 114 -14.91 23.85 -32.86
CA LEU A 114 -13.45 23.93 -33.01
C LEU A 114 -12.85 25.27 -32.55
N SER A 115 -13.64 26.36 -32.55
CA SER A 115 -13.23 27.67 -32.04
C SER A 115 -12.82 27.65 -30.56
N GLU A 116 -13.36 26.72 -29.78
CA GLU A 116 -13.10 26.61 -28.33
C GLU A 116 -12.03 25.57 -27.97
N HIS A 117 -11.48 24.86 -28.97
CA HIS A 117 -10.49 23.80 -28.79
C HIS A 117 -9.31 24.23 -27.91
N ASN A 118 -8.74 25.42 -28.18
CA ASN A 118 -7.62 25.95 -27.43
C ASN A 118 -7.94 26.19 -25.95
N GLN A 119 -9.17 26.58 -25.61
CA GLN A 119 -9.60 26.81 -24.23
C GLN A 119 -9.69 25.49 -23.47
N PHE A 120 -10.34 24.48 -24.05
CA PHE A 120 -10.46 23.17 -23.42
C PHE A 120 -9.11 22.46 -23.30
N GLN A 121 -8.23 22.57 -24.30
CA GLN A 121 -6.85 22.04 -24.21
C GLN A 121 -6.04 22.70 -23.09
N LYS A 122 -6.18 24.02 -22.91
CA LYS A 122 -5.59 24.72 -21.76
C LYS A 122 -6.14 24.17 -20.45
N SER A 123 -7.44 23.95 -20.33
CA SER A 123 -8.04 23.36 -19.12
C SER A 123 -7.51 21.96 -18.82
N VAL A 124 -7.41 21.08 -19.83
CA VAL A 124 -6.84 19.72 -19.66
C VAL A 124 -5.37 19.81 -19.21
N THR A 125 -4.59 20.72 -19.80
CA THR A 125 -3.19 20.94 -19.43
C THR A 125 -3.06 21.45 -17.99
N THR A 126 -3.91 22.39 -17.57
CA THR A 126 -3.95 22.87 -16.18
C THR A 126 -4.33 21.75 -15.22
N TYR A 127 -5.30 20.89 -15.57
CA TYR A 127 -5.64 19.75 -14.72
C TYR A 127 -4.53 18.71 -14.64
N MET A 128 -3.78 18.52 -15.72
CA MET A 128 -2.60 17.67 -15.72
C MET A 128 -1.52 18.22 -14.79
N THR A 129 -1.23 19.54 -14.83
CA THR A 129 -0.22 20.15 -13.95
C THR A 129 -0.65 20.11 -12.48
N GLU A 130 -1.93 20.37 -12.18
CA GLU A 130 -2.52 20.18 -10.85
C GLU A 130 -2.36 18.73 -10.36
N ALA A 131 -2.66 17.75 -11.22
CA ALA A 131 -2.54 16.33 -10.89
C ALA A 131 -1.08 15.92 -10.65
N LYS A 132 -0.13 16.38 -11.47
CA LYS A 132 1.31 16.14 -11.26
C LYS A 132 1.76 16.67 -9.90
N LYS A 133 1.40 17.91 -9.56
CA LYS A 133 1.70 18.50 -8.24
C LYS A 133 1.06 17.72 -7.10
N SER A 134 -0.17 17.24 -7.26
CA SER A 134 -0.85 16.40 -6.27
C SER A 134 -0.14 15.07 -6.06
N VAL A 135 0.28 14.40 -7.14
CA VAL A 135 1.08 13.17 -7.10
C VAL A 135 2.39 13.44 -6.36
N GLU A 136 3.11 14.50 -6.71
CA GLU A 136 4.37 14.87 -6.06
C GLU A 136 4.21 15.05 -4.55
N ASN A 137 3.24 15.87 -4.13
CA ASN A 137 2.95 16.10 -2.72
C ASN A 137 2.64 14.79 -1.97
N LYS A 138 1.84 13.90 -2.57
CA LYS A 138 1.51 12.61 -1.97
C LYS A 138 2.72 11.68 -1.86
N PHE A 139 3.58 11.68 -2.87
CA PHE A 139 4.83 10.90 -2.85
C PHE A 139 5.81 11.44 -1.82
N ASP A 140 5.85 12.74 -1.60
CA ASP A 140 6.71 13.37 -0.61
C ASP A 140 6.23 13.01 0.80
N LEU A 141 4.92 13.12 1.06
CA LEU A 141 4.30 12.65 2.32
C LEU A 141 4.50 11.14 2.55
N TRP A 142 4.38 10.31 1.50
CA TRP A 142 4.65 8.88 1.60
C TRP A 142 6.12 8.61 1.90
N THR A 143 7.04 9.38 1.29
CA THR A 143 8.49 9.28 1.54
C THR A 143 8.83 9.63 2.98
N GLU A 144 8.23 10.68 3.53
CA GLU A 144 8.37 11.04 4.95
C GLU A 144 7.91 9.91 5.86
N ARG A 145 6.68 9.40 5.66
CA ARG A 145 6.15 8.26 6.44
C ARG A 145 7.03 7.01 6.33
N TRP A 146 7.54 6.72 5.13
CA TRP A 146 8.40 5.58 4.88
C TRP A 146 9.74 5.72 5.61
N ASN A 147 10.36 6.90 5.57
CA ASN A 147 11.59 7.18 6.29
C ASN A 147 11.40 7.13 7.82
N SER A 148 10.31 7.67 8.34
CA SER A 148 9.98 7.59 9.78
C SER A 148 9.80 6.15 10.24
N LYS A 149 9.11 5.31 9.45
CA LYS A 149 8.98 3.88 9.75
C LYS A 149 10.33 3.18 9.73
N LYS A 150 11.22 3.50 8.79
CA LYS A 150 12.57 2.91 8.74
C LYS A 150 13.44 3.31 9.94
N GLY A 151 13.29 4.54 10.44
CA GLY A 151 13.96 5.00 11.65
C GLY A 151 13.61 4.17 12.89
N TRP A 152 12.35 3.76 13.03
CA TRP A 152 11.90 2.91 14.14
C TRP A 152 12.59 1.54 14.19
N TRP A 153 12.87 0.94 13.02
CA TRP A 153 13.58 -0.35 12.93
C TRP A 153 15.10 -0.24 13.12
N CYS A 154 15.68 0.96 12.98
CA CYS A 154 17.12 1.20 13.12
C CYS A 154 17.48 1.99 14.38
N ASP A 155 16.52 2.25 15.26
CA ASP A 155 16.77 2.96 16.51
C ASP A 155 17.60 2.05 17.45
N PRO A 156 18.76 2.50 17.95
CA PRO A 156 19.65 1.68 18.78
C PRO A 156 18.97 1.21 20.08
N LYS A 157 17.96 1.94 20.55
CA LYS A 157 17.14 1.55 21.71
C LYS A 157 16.36 0.25 21.47
N TRP A 158 15.79 0.07 20.28
CA TRP A 158 15.05 -1.15 19.93
C TRP A 158 15.98 -2.33 19.69
N ILE A 159 17.13 -2.10 19.06
CA ILE A 159 18.17 -3.12 18.88
C ILE A 159 18.68 -3.60 20.24
N SER A 160 18.93 -2.69 21.19
CA SER A 160 19.33 -3.02 22.55
C SER A 160 18.29 -3.88 23.29
N ILE A 161 17.00 -3.53 23.18
CA ILE A 161 15.90 -4.31 23.78
C ILE A 161 15.83 -5.72 23.18
N ILE A 162 15.88 -5.84 21.85
CA ILE A 162 15.83 -7.13 21.14
C ILE A 162 17.03 -8.00 21.53
N VAL A 163 18.25 -7.44 21.57
CA VAL A 163 19.46 -8.15 21.99
C VAL A 163 19.38 -8.60 23.44
N THR A 164 18.87 -7.76 24.34
CA THR A 164 18.72 -8.08 25.77
C THR A 164 17.73 -9.23 25.97
N ILE A 165 16.59 -9.22 25.27
CA ILE A 165 15.60 -10.30 25.31
C ILE A 165 16.20 -11.61 24.76
N LEU A 166 16.94 -11.56 23.64
CA LEU A 166 17.62 -12.72 23.07
C LEU A 166 18.64 -13.34 24.04
N LEU A 167 19.45 -12.50 24.70
CA LEU A 167 20.42 -12.95 25.70
C LEU A 167 19.75 -13.55 26.93
N ALA A 168 18.62 -12.99 27.38
CA ALA A 168 17.84 -13.53 28.50
C ALA A 168 17.23 -14.90 28.16
N VAL A 169 16.70 -15.07 26.95
CA VAL A 169 16.16 -16.36 26.48
C VAL A 169 17.27 -17.41 26.37
N ILE A 170 18.43 -17.07 25.80
CA ILE A 170 19.59 -17.98 25.72
C ILE A 170 20.10 -18.33 27.12
N GLY A 171 20.17 -17.36 28.03
CA GLY A 171 20.58 -17.56 29.41
C GLY A 171 19.63 -18.50 30.16
N TRP A 172 18.33 -18.29 30.02
CA TRP A 172 17.29 -19.14 30.61
C TRP A 172 17.36 -20.58 30.08
N TRP A 173 17.51 -20.75 28.77
CA TRP A 173 17.60 -22.07 28.14
C TRP A 173 18.85 -22.85 28.58
N ARG A 174 19.96 -22.14 28.80
CA ARG A 174 21.22 -22.74 29.29
C ARG A 174 21.20 -23.09 30.78
N ILE A 175 20.39 -22.39 31.58
CA ILE A 175 20.17 -22.69 33.00
C ILE A 175 19.19 -23.85 33.15
N SER A 176 18.10 -23.86 32.38
CA SER A 176 17.10 -24.93 32.39
C SER A 176 17.66 -26.28 31.94
N SER A 177 18.62 -26.30 31.01
CA SER A 177 19.31 -27.53 30.59
C SER A 177 20.34 -28.04 31.60
N LYS A 178 20.75 -27.23 32.59
CA LYS A 178 21.59 -27.67 33.73
C LYS A 178 20.78 -28.21 34.90
N SER A 179 19.51 -27.83 35.04
CA SER A 179 18.66 -28.33 36.14
C SER A 179 18.14 -29.76 35.93
N GLU A 180 18.13 -30.27 34.70
CA GLU A 180 17.77 -31.67 34.41
C GLU A 180 18.86 -32.69 34.77
N SER A 181 20.10 -32.26 35.05
CA SER A 181 21.18 -33.18 35.42
C SER A 181 21.44 -33.33 36.93
N VAL A 182 20.66 -32.67 37.80
CA VAL A 182 20.92 -32.64 39.26
C VAL A 182 19.84 -33.32 40.12
N ILE A 183 18.76 -33.85 39.53
CA ILE A 183 17.80 -34.70 40.26
C ILE A 183 18.12 -36.18 39.99
N SER A 184 19.29 -36.64 40.44
CA SER A 184 19.56 -38.09 40.59
C SER A 184 20.64 -38.38 41.63
N SER A 185 20.65 -37.69 42.78
CA SER A 185 21.38 -38.17 43.96
C SER A 185 21.02 -37.37 45.20
N THR A 186 19.96 -37.77 45.90
CA THR A 186 19.83 -37.45 47.32
C THR A 186 19.09 -38.59 48.03
N SER A 187 19.76 -39.74 48.14
CA SER A 187 19.35 -40.78 49.08
C SER A 187 19.68 -40.30 50.49
N GLY A 188 18.67 -39.80 51.21
CA GLY A 188 18.76 -39.57 52.65
C GLY A 188 18.98 -40.90 53.37
N LYS A 189 20.16 -41.08 53.95
CA LYS A 189 20.47 -42.16 54.89
C LYS A 189 19.68 -41.92 56.17
N PHE A 190 18.60 -42.67 56.36
CA PHE A 190 18.00 -42.91 57.68
C PHE A 190 18.77 -44.05 58.36
N SER A 191 19.37 -43.76 59.52
CA SER A 191 19.94 -44.76 60.42
C SER A 191 18.84 -45.39 61.28
N PRO A 192 18.75 -46.73 61.40
CA PRO A 192 17.86 -47.37 62.36
C PRO A 192 18.59 -47.56 63.69
N SER A 193 18.07 -46.97 64.76
CA SER A 193 18.48 -47.30 66.13
C SER A 193 17.58 -48.42 66.64
N ILE A 194 18.20 -49.57 66.91
CA ILE A 194 17.61 -50.78 67.46
C ILE A 194 17.34 -50.55 68.96
N VAL A 195 16.07 -50.62 69.38
CA VAL A 195 15.69 -50.79 70.79
C VAL A 195 15.15 -52.21 70.96
N ALA A 196 15.76 -52.92 71.89
CA ALA A 196 15.51 -54.32 72.21
C ALA A 196 14.29 -54.49 73.14
N GLY A 197 13.60 -55.62 72.96
CA GLY A 197 12.77 -56.27 73.99
C GLY A 197 11.44 -56.83 73.46
N PRO A 198 10.87 -57.88 74.10
CA PRO A 198 11.48 -59.13 74.53
C PRO A 198 10.85 -60.34 73.80
N ASN A 199 11.61 -61.43 73.74
CA ASN A 199 11.17 -62.71 73.19
C ASN A 199 10.59 -63.57 74.33
N SER A 200 9.31 -63.93 74.27
CA SER A 200 8.76 -65.06 75.04
C SER A 200 7.58 -65.67 74.28
N GLY A 201 7.90 -66.63 73.42
CA GLY A 201 6.96 -67.50 72.73
C GLY A 201 7.55 -68.89 72.66
N THR A 202 7.36 -69.67 73.73
CA THR A 202 7.68 -71.09 73.81
C THR A 202 6.59 -71.89 73.06
N ASN A 203 7.03 -72.83 72.22
CA ASN A 203 6.19 -73.77 71.48
C ASN A 203 5.40 -74.72 72.38
N ARG A 204 4.21 -75.12 71.90
CA ARG A 204 3.42 -76.32 72.27
C ARG A 204 2.87 -76.42 73.68
#